data_AF-A0A3D2MEB6-F1
#
_entry.id   AF-A0A3D2MEB6-F1
#
_cell.length_a   1.000
_cell.length_b   1.000
_cell.length_c   1.000
_cell.angle_alpha   90.00
_cell.angle_beta   90.00
_cell.angle_gamma   90.00
#
_symmetry.space_group_name_H-M   'P 1'
#
loop_
_entity.id
_entity.type
_entity.pdbx_description
1 polymer ?
#
loop_
_entity_poly.entity_id
_entity_poly.type
_entity_poly.pdbx_seq_one_letter_code
_entity_poly.pdbx_strand_id
1 'polypeptide(L)'
;MIIKNRGDYLVEITKKVIIDSFKELASKKNASDITVKEITDKCGLKRQKFYNHFKDKYDLIKWIYLNEVILKIENDDDWTEKYKEIFKYFIENKLMVLNIYNCEAQNYYF
;
A
#
# COMPACT_ATOMS: atom_id res chain seq x y z
N MET A 1 -27.27 -6.42 4.92
CA MET A 1 -26.36 -5.45 5.57
C MET A 1 -25.61 -6.21 6.65
N ILE A 2 -24.34 -6.56 6.45
CA ILE A 2 -23.56 -7.31 7.44
C ILE A 2 -23.05 -6.30 8.49
N ILE A 3 -23.48 -6.44 9.73
CA ILE A 3 -23.00 -5.62 10.85
C ILE A 3 -21.56 -6.05 11.13
N LYS A 4 -20.57 -5.22 10.76
CA LYS A 4 -19.16 -5.44 11.15
C LYS A 4 -19.04 -5.37 12.66
N ASN A 5 -18.48 -6.40 13.28
CA ASN A 5 -18.27 -6.41 14.73
C ASN A 5 -17.06 -5.52 15.11
N ARG A 6 -16.88 -5.23 16.40
CA ARG A 6 -15.75 -4.42 16.91
C ARG A 6 -14.38 -5.00 16.51
N GLY A 7 -14.26 -6.32 16.43
CA GLY A 7 -13.05 -7.01 15.98
C GLY A 7 -12.73 -6.74 14.52
N ASP A 8 -13.72 -6.83 13.63
CA ASP A 8 -13.57 -6.56 12.20
C ASP A 8 -13.14 -5.11 11.97
N TYR A 9 -13.68 -4.16 12.75
CA TYR A 9 -13.32 -2.76 12.65
C TYR A 9 -11.85 -2.51 13.05
N LEU A 10 -11.37 -3.17 14.12
CA LEU A 10 -9.98 -3.06 14.55
C LEU A 10 -9.00 -3.66 13.55
N VAL A 11 -9.38 -4.74 12.86
CA VAL A 11 -8.59 -5.36 11.77
C VAL A 11 -8.39 -4.35 10.63
N GLU A 12 -9.45 -3.69 10.19
CA GLU A 12 -9.38 -2.69 9.11
C GLU A 12 -8.56 -1.46 9.50
N ILE A 13 -8.73 -0.95 10.73
CA ILE A 13 -7.91 0.17 11.23
C ILE A 13 -6.44 -0.23 11.27
N THR A 14 -6.12 -1.40 11.82
CA THR A 14 -4.73 -1.86 11.93
C THR A 14 -4.09 -1.99 10.56
N LYS A 15 -4.82 -2.56 9.60
CA LYS A 15 -4.37 -2.65 8.21
C LYS A 15 -4.12 -1.27 7.61
N LYS A 16 -5.03 -0.32 7.80
CA LYS A 16 -4.92 1.05 7.30
C LYS A 16 -3.68 1.77 7.85
N VAL A 17 -3.43 1.71 9.16
CA VAL A 17 -2.26 2.40 9.74
C VAL A 17 -0.92 1.80 9.28
N ILE A 18 -0.88 0.49 8.98
CA ILE A 18 0.28 -0.17 8.36
C ILE A 18 0.51 0.39 6.95
N ILE A 19 -0.55 0.46 6.13
CA ILE A 19 -0.49 0.98 4.76
C ILE A 19 -0.01 2.44 4.77
N ASP A 20 -0.65 3.30 5.56
CA ASP A 20 -0.34 4.73 5.63
C ASP A 20 1.12 4.95 6.08
N SER A 21 1.59 4.16 7.05
CA SER A 21 2.98 4.23 7.52
C SER A 21 4.00 3.82 6.46
N PHE A 22 3.70 2.76 5.71
CA PHE A 22 4.54 2.34 4.59
C PHE A 22 4.58 3.41 3.49
N LYS A 23 3.41 3.96 3.09
CA LYS A 23 3.32 5.00 2.05
C LYS A 23 4.16 6.23 2.41
N GLU A 24 4.13 6.65 3.68
CA GLU A 24 4.94 7.79 4.13
C GLU A 24 6.44 7.48 4.22
N LEU A 25 6.85 6.23 4.49
CA LEU A 25 8.26 5.85 4.40
C LEU A 25 8.72 5.78 2.94
N ALA A 26 7.89 5.19 2.08
CA ALA A 26 8.15 5.06 0.65
C ALA A 26 8.14 6.42 -0.08
N SER A 27 7.49 7.45 0.45
CA SER A 27 7.65 8.81 -0.10
C SER A 27 9.01 9.45 0.21
N LYS A 28 9.80 8.88 1.13
CA LYS A 28 11.07 9.45 1.60
C LYS A 28 12.32 8.66 1.17
N LYS A 29 12.21 7.36 0.94
CA LYS A 29 13.34 6.51 0.53
C LYS A 29 12.89 5.32 -0.32
N ASN A 30 13.85 4.66 -0.97
CA ASN A 30 13.60 3.47 -1.79
C ASN A 30 12.89 2.38 -0.97
N ALA A 31 11.88 1.74 -1.56
CA ALA A 31 11.12 0.69 -0.90
C ALA A 31 11.97 -0.57 -0.62
N SER A 32 13.07 -0.78 -1.35
CA SER A 32 14.05 -1.85 -1.08
C SER A 32 14.65 -1.74 0.32
N ASP A 33 14.83 -0.51 0.80
CA ASP A 33 15.49 -0.19 2.07
C ASP A 33 14.50 -0.04 3.24
N ILE A 34 13.19 -0.19 2.97
CA ILE A 34 12.18 -0.20 4.02
C ILE A 34 12.06 -1.61 4.60
N THR A 35 12.22 -1.71 5.91
CA THR A 35 12.02 -2.97 6.64
C THR A 35 10.64 -3.03 7.29
N VAL A 36 10.12 -4.25 7.53
CA VAL A 36 8.88 -4.45 8.31
C VAL A 36 9.00 -3.82 9.71
N LYS A 37 10.20 -3.85 10.30
CA LYS A 37 10.47 -3.23 11.60
C LYS A 37 10.20 -1.72 11.55
N GLU A 38 10.74 -1.02 10.57
CA GLU A 38 10.53 0.43 10.44
C GLU A 38 9.07 0.80 10.21
N ILE A 39 8.33 0.00 9.42
CA ILE A 39 6.88 0.19 9.23
C ILE A 39 6.16 0.06 10.58
N THR A 40 6.45 -1.01 11.33
CA THR A 40 5.78 -1.26 12.62
C THR A 40 6.18 -0.29 13.72
N ASP A 41 7.44 0.13 13.75
CA ASP A 41 7.93 1.14 14.69
C ASP A 41 7.22 2.48 14.44
N LYS A 42 7.01 2.83 13.17
CA LYS A 42 6.34 4.08 12.78
C LYS A 42 4.86 4.13 13.18
N CYS A 43 4.13 3.01 13.09
CA CYS A 43 2.73 2.95 13.53
C CYS A 43 2.53 2.50 14.99
N GLY A 44 3.61 2.29 15.76
CA GLY A 44 3.52 1.85 17.14
C GLY A 44 2.96 0.43 17.32
N LEU A 45 3.13 -0.44 16.32
CA LEU A 45 2.66 -1.82 16.34
C LEU A 45 3.81 -2.81 16.56
N LYS A 46 3.47 -4.02 17.00
CA LYS A 46 4.42 -5.14 17.01
C LYS A 46 4.50 -5.76 15.61
N ARG A 47 5.67 -6.27 15.21
CA ARG A 47 5.85 -7.00 13.93
C ARG A 47 4.81 -8.11 13.72
N GLN A 48 4.42 -8.84 14.77
CA GLN A 48 3.38 -9.86 14.67
C GLN A 48 2.05 -9.29 14.12
N LYS A 49 1.69 -8.06 14.47
CA LYS A 49 0.47 -7.42 13.96
C LYS A 49 0.56 -7.12 12.46
N PHE A 50 1.74 -6.78 11.96
CA PHE A 50 1.96 -6.67 10.51
C PHE A 50 1.71 -8.01 9.82
N TYR A 51 2.30 -9.08 10.34
CA TYR A 51 2.20 -10.42 9.73
C TYR A 51 0.80 -11.03 9.79
N ASN A 52 -0.09 -10.48 10.62
CA ASN A 52 -1.51 -10.84 10.60
C ASN A 52 -2.26 -10.29 9.37
N HIS A 53 -1.69 -9.30 8.66
CA HIS A 53 -2.32 -8.65 7.52
C HIS A 53 -1.55 -8.87 6.21
N PHE A 54 -0.23 -8.95 6.26
CA PHE A 54 0.64 -9.06 5.08
C PHE A 54 1.78 -10.04 5.32
N LYS A 55 2.12 -10.85 4.32
CA LYS A 55 3.22 -11.82 4.43
C LYS A 55 4.59 -11.14 4.54
N ASP A 56 4.77 -10.07 3.78
CA ASP A 56 5.96 -9.23 3.75
C ASP A 56 5.61 -7.85 3.15
N LYS A 57 6.61 -7.01 2.89
CA LYS A 57 6.40 -5.68 2.29
C LYS A 57 5.94 -5.73 0.84
N TYR A 58 6.26 -6.79 0.09
CA TYR A 58 5.88 -6.92 -1.32
C TYR A 58 4.41 -7.31 -1.43
N ASP A 59 3.92 -8.17 -0.53
CA ASP A 59 2.49 -8.46 -0.39
C ASP A 59 1.68 -7.19 -0.06
N LEU A 60 2.22 -6.33 0.81
CA LEU A 60 1.66 -5.00 1.08
C LEU A 60 1.64 -4.10 -0.17
N ILE A 61 2.76 -4.00 -0.90
CA ILE A 61 2.84 -3.20 -2.14
C ILE A 61 1.83 -3.70 -3.17
N LYS A 62 1.75 -5.02 -3.37
CA LYS A 62 0.77 -5.65 -4.27
C LYS A 62 -0.65 -5.30 -3.86
N TRP A 63 -0.96 -5.34 -2.56
CA TRP A 63 -2.28 -4.97 -2.05
C TRP A 63 -2.60 -3.51 -2.35
N ILE A 64 -1.66 -2.58 -2.14
CA ILE A 64 -1.83 -1.15 -2.43
C ILE A 64 -2.18 -0.94 -3.90
N TYR A 65 -1.41 -1.51 -4.84
CA TYR A 65 -1.72 -1.33 -6.26
C TYR A 65 -3.03 -1.99 -6.67
N LEU A 66 -3.30 -3.20 -6.20
CA LEU A 66 -4.56 -3.88 -6.53
C LEU A 66 -5.78 -3.07 -6.06
N ASN A 67 -5.76 -2.53 -4.84
CA ASN A 67 -6.94 -1.91 -4.24
C ASN A 67 -7.04 -0.40 -4.50
N GLU A 68 -5.92 0.31 -4.60
CA GLU A 68 -5.91 1.76 -4.81
C GLU A 68 -5.85 2.14 -6.29
N VAL A 69 -5.40 1.23 -7.16
CA VAL A 69 -5.24 1.46 -8.61
C VAL A 69 -6.11 0.50 -9.43
N ILE A 70 -5.81 -0.81 -9.45
CA ILE A 70 -6.40 -1.77 -10.41
C ILE A 70 -7.92 -1.93 -10.23
N LEU A 71 -8.40 -2.22 -9.02
CA LEU A 71 -9.83 -2.45 -8.77
C LEU A 71 -10.69 -1.20 -9.01
N LYS A 72 -10.10 0.00 -9.07
CA LYS A 72 -10.84 1.21 -9.47
C LYS A 72 -11.11 1.26 -10.98
N ILE A 73 -10.38 0.47 -11.77
CA ILE A 73 -10.48 0.42 -13.24
C ILE A 73 -11.58 -0.53 -13.69
N GLU A 74 -11.86 -1.60 -12.96
CA GLU A 74 -12.64 -2.75 -13.45
C GLU A 74 -14.17 -2.57 -13.59
N ASN A 75 -14.76 -1.44 -13.19
CA ASN A 75 -16.21 -1.19 -13.42
C ASN A 75 -16.54 -0.73 -14.87
N ASP A 76 -17.76 -0.94 -15.38
CA ASP A 76 -18.04 -0.78 -16.83
C ASP A 76 -18.27 0.66 -17.35
N ASP A 77 -18.02 1.71 -16.55
CA ASP A 77 -18.31 3.10 -16.95
C ASP A 77 -17.08 4.02 -17.04
N ASP A 78 -17.02 4.77 -18.14
CA ASP A 78 -16.06 5.81 -18.58
C ASP A 78 -14.58 5.61 -18.22
N TRP A 79 -13.85 4.91 -19.10
CA TRP A 79 -12.40 4.74 -19.04
C TRP A 79 -11.64 6.06 -18.91
N THR A 80 -12.12 7.16 -19.52
CA THR A 80 -11.41 8.45 -19.51
C THR A 80 -11.28 8.99 -18.10
N GLU A 81 -12.38 8.97 -17.33
CA GLU A 81 -12.39 9.50 -15.96
C GLU A 81 -11.54 8.62 -15.03
N LYS A 82 -11.55 7.30 -15.24
CA LYS A 82 -10.72 6.37 -14.49
C LYS A 82 -9.24 6.58 -14.70
N TYR A 83 -8.81 6.77 -15.94
CA TYR A 83 -7.41 7.09 -16.21
C TYR A 83 -7.01 8.42 -15.55
N LYS A 84 -7.89 9.43 -15.53
CA LYS A 84 -7.63 10.67 -14.78
C LYS A 84 -7.45 10.40 -13.28
N GLU A 85 -8.28 9.56 -12.66
CA GLU A 85 -8.13 9.19 -11.25
C GLU A 85 -6.81 8.47 -10.96
N ILE A 86 -6.38 7.56 -11.84
CA ILE A 86 -5.07 6.89 -11.74
C ILE A 86 -3.93 7.90 -11.86
N PHE A 87 -3.97 8.74 -12.89
CA PHE A 87 -2.93 9.76 -13.09
C PHE A 87 -2.87 10.73 -11.91
N LYS A 88 -4.03 11.15 -11.39
CA LYS A 88 -4.12 11.96 -10.18
C LYS A 88 -3.48 11.25 -9.00
N TYR A 89 -3.80 9.98 -8.76
CA TYR A 89 -3.18 9.20 -7.69
C TYR A 89 -1.66 9.12 -7.85
N PHE A 90 -1.14 8.86 -9.06
CA PHE A 90 0.30 8.82 -9.31
C PHE A 90 0.98 10.16 -9.13
N ILE A 91 0.33 11.27 -9.53
CA ILE A 91 0.87 12.62 -9.34
C ILE A 91 0.91 12.96 -7.84
N GLU A 92 -0.17 12.72 -7.11
CA GLU A 92 -0.27 12.98 -5.66
C GLU A 92 0.72 12.13 -4.86
N ASN A 93 1.05 10.94 -5.33
CA ASN A 93 1.96 9.99 -4.66
C ASN A 93 3.29 9.80 -5.40
N LYS A 94 3.71 10.77 -6.23
CA LYS A 94 4.83 10.62 -7.17
C LYS A 94 6.10 10.02 -6.55
N LEU A 95 6.54 10.55 -5.41
CA LEU A 95 7.77 10.06 -4.75
C LEU A 95 7.65 8.61 -4.29
N MET A 96 6.49 8.25 -3.72
CA MET A 96 6.21 6.87 -3.31
C MET A 96 6.21 5.93 -4.51
N VAL A 97 5.53 6.30 -5.60
CA VAL A 97 5.46 5.50 -6.82
C VAL A 97 6.86 5.26 -7.41
N LEU A 98 7.68 6.32 -7.50
CA LEU A 98 9.07 6.21 -7.99
C LEU A 98 9.93 5.31 -7.11
N ASN A 99 9.83 5.47 -5.79
CA ASN A 99 10.62 4.67 -4.85
C ASN A 99 10.21 3.20 -4.79
N ILE A 100 8.93 2.88 -5.05
CA ILE A 100 8.46 1.51 -5.22
C ILE A 100 8.92 0.94 -6.57
N TYR A 101 8.80 1.71 -7.65
CA TYR A 101 9.27 1.27 -8.98
C TYR A 101 10.76 0.93 -8.99
N ASN A 102 11.59 1.78 -8.37
CA ASN A 102 13.03 1.54 -8.27
C ASN A 102 13.38 0.27 -7.49
N CYS A 103 12.55 -0.12 -6.51
CA CYS A 103 12.71 -1.38 -5.78
C CYS A 103 12.49 -2.59 -6.70
N GLU A 104 11.44 -2.58 -7.52
CA GLU A 104 11.13 -3.68 -8.45
C GLU A 104 12.08 -3.72 -9.66
N ALA A 105 12.48 -2.55 -10.18
CA ALA A 105 13.44 -2.48 -11.28
C ALA A 105 14.79 -3.10 -10.88
N GLN A 106 15.25 -2.90 -9.64
CA GLN A 106 16.46 -3.54 -9.12
C GLN A 106 16.33 -5.08 -9.03
N ASN A 107 15.12 -5.61 -8.86
CA ASN A 107 14.88 -7.06 -8.80
C ASN A 107 14.85 -7.73 -10.19
N TYR A 108 14.72 -6.97 -11.28
CA TYR A 108 14.63 -7.51 -12.66
C TYR A 108 15.99 -7.68 -13.35
N TYR A 109 17.08 -7.15 -12.78
CA TYR A 109 18.43 -7.19 -13.38
C TYR A 109 19.31 -8.37 -12.89
N PHE A 110 18.73 -9.38 -12.23
CA PHE A 110 19.44 -10.57 -11.75
C PHE A 110 18.66 -11.85 -12.04
#